data_AF-A0A0F7EEH9-F1
#
_entry.id   AF-A0A0F7EEH9-F1
#
_cell.length_a   1.000
_cell.length_b   1.000
_cell.length_c   1.000
_cell.angle_alpha   90.00
_cell.angle_beta   90.00
_cell.angle_gamma   90.00
#
_symmetry.space_group_name_H-M   'P 1'
#
loop_
_entity.id
_entity.type
_entity.pdbx_description
1 polymer ?
#
loop_
_entity_poly.entity_id
_entity_poly.type
_entity_poly.pdbx_seq_one_letter_code
_entity_poly.pdbx_strand_id
1 'polypeptide(L)'
;MMEMTWLKPSKTAYVTTSVLQDLSDHSAPDDVYTSSAPTNVVFDKLIRGNKRKGFLSSAAYRNANHSFDSCHSDDRLAASHSSKRVQKLPNEIERPLENFLNGLQNLIGSQLIGFYLYGSIALDAYVPGESDIDFLCVTDGDLQEVDMWLIEKLFFEQMAIYPILAKLEGNFLAAHRLTLHNRCECAQCFEEAYLVKSPRDWNAITLLLLRNHGIPLLGPAPTEIIPEVSASELANNMIGNLLYFEINMEHYFNRGLNDQVFAVLTLCRILYTMRTGEVVSKQAAAESVLSQLPALGKVIIKRALRVWEKRPDAVRVAKNGTDLAPKDKLLEFVSIVKKLAVD
;
A
#
# COMPACT_ATOMS: atom_id res chain seq x y z
N MET A 1 0.54 -28.12 23.06
CA MET A 1 -0.71 -27.69 22.38
C MET A 1 -0.48 -26.24 21.96
N MET A 2 -0.20 -26.02 20.68
CA MET A 2 0.07 -24.69 20.12
C MET A 2 -1.24 -23.91 20.00
N GLU A 3 -1.32 -22.76 20.67
CA GLU A 3 -2.20 -21.67 20.24
C GLU A 3 -1.58 -21.04 19.00
N MET A 4 -2.17 -21.29 17.83
CA MET A 4 -2.03 -20.40 16.68
C MET A 4 -3.17 -19.39 16.74
N THR A 5 -2.94 -18.26 17.41
CA THR A 5 -3.82 -17.10 17.34
C THR A 5 -3.33 -16.18 16.22
N TRP A 6 -3.65 -16.53 14.98
CA TRP A 6 -3.61 -15.58 13.87
C TRP A 6 -4.88 -14.72 13.90
N LEU A 7 -4.76 -13.50 14.44
CA LEU A 7 -5.70 -12.39 14.26
C LEU A 7 -4.87 -11.25 13.66
N LYS A 8 -5.18 -10.70 12.47
CA LYS A 8 -6.40 -9.94 12.15
C LYS A 8 -6.49 -9.70 10.62
N PRO A 9 -7.68 -9.74 9.96
CA PRO A 9 -7.92 -8.94 8.76
C PRO A 9 -8.72 -7.70 9.18
N SER A 10 -8.06 -6.56 9.16
CA SER A 10 -8.70 -5.25 9.19
C SER A 10 -8.22 -4.52 7.94
N LYS A 11 -9.15 -4.32 7.01
CA LYS A 11 -9.08 -3.53 5.76
C LYS A 11 -7.99 -3.76 4.72
N THR A 12 -6.89 -4.46 4.99
CA THR A 12 -5.94 -4.78 3.91
C THR A 12 -6.07 -6.23 3.51
N ALA A 13 -6.30 -6.44 2.21
CA ALA A 13 -6.71 -7.73 1.66
C ALA A 13 -5.75 -8.18 0.57
N TYR A 14 -4.47 -8.15 0.91
CA TYR A 14 -3.43 -8.51 0.00
C TYR A 14 -2.48 -9.52 0.61
N VAL A 15 -2.34 -10.63 -0.10
CA VAL A 15 -1.41 -11.69 0.15
C VAL A 15 -0.02 -11.24 -0.27
N THR A 16 0.93 -11.38 0.62
CA THR A 16 2.36 -11.39 0.27
C THR A 16 2.68 -12.70 -0.44
N THR A 17 3.60 -12.70 -1.40
CA THR A 17 3.82 -13.78 -2.43
C THR A 17 4.16 -15.18 -1.90
N SER A 18 4.00 -15.49 -0.62
CA SER A 18 4.39 -16.76 -0.03
C SER A 18 3.30 -17.77 0.27
N VAL A 19 2.01 -17.43 0.12
CA VAL A 19 0.93 -18.43 0.37
C VAL A 19 1.04 -19.64 -0.57
N LEU A 20 1.67 -19.47 -1.74
CA LEU A 20 1.95 -20.59 -2.66
C LEU A 20 3.09 -21.51 -2.20
N GLN A 21 4.01 -21.04 -1.36
CA GLN A 21 5.13 -21.83 -0.83
C GLN A 21 4.74 -22.58 0.45
N ASP A 22 3.93 -21.96 1.32
CA ASP A 22 3.46 -22.61 2.54
C ASP A 22 2.48 -23.77 2.25
N LEU A 23 1.85 -23.80 1.06
CA LEU A 23 1.02 -24.91 0.59
C LEU A 23 1.81 -26.08 -0.03
N SER A 24 3.06 -25.86 -0.47
CA SER A 24 3.91 -26.96 -0.99
C SER A 24 4.62 -27.73 0.12
N ASP A 25 4.88 -27.09 1.26
CA ASP A 25 5.64 -27.66 2.37
C ASP A 25 4.81 -28.59 3.29
N HIS A 26 3.52 -28.78 3.00
CA HIS A 26 2.64 -29.70 3.75
C HIS A 26 2.51 -31.09 3.12
N SER A 27 3.46 -31.49 2.28
CA SER A 27 3.46 -32.81 1.63
C SER A 27 4.83 -33.50 1.58
N ALA A 28 5.49 -33.66 2.73
CA ALA A 28 6.57 -34.66 2.87
C ALA A 28 6.63 -35.20 4.31
N PRO A 29 6.80 -36.52 4.51
CA PRO A 29 6.90 -37.11 5.84
C PRO A 29 8.31 -36.97 6.43
N ASP A 30 8.35 -36.88 7.77
CA ASP A 30 9.54 -36.80 8.60
C ASP A 30 10.55 -37.92 8.32
N ASP A 31 11.82 -37.57 8.16
CA ASP A 31 12.94 -38.47 8.39
C ASP A 31 14.17 -37.73 8.94
N VAL A 32 14.95 -38.49 9.70
CA VAL A 32 15.85 -38.07 10.78
C VAL A 32 17.33 -38.11 10.38
N TYR A 33 18.14 -37.19 10.95
CA TYR A 33 19.62 -37.16 11.11
C TYR A 33 20.53 -37.01 9.86
N THR A 34 21.34 -35.95 9.80
CA THR A 34 22.80 -35.93 10.13
C THR A 34 23.52 -34.68 9.59
N SER A 35 24.59 -34.30 10.29
CA SER A 35 25.45 -33.16 10.03
C SER A 35 26.26 -33.29 8.74
N SER A 36 26.50 -32.17 8.03
CA SER A 36 27.81 -31.85 7.46
C SER A 36 27.82 -30.42 6.90
N ALA A 37 28.84 -29.64 7.26
CA ALA A 37 29.20 -28.41 6.57
C ALA A 37 29.87 -28.74 5.22
N PRO A 38 29.88 -27.79 4.26
CA PRO A 38 31.17 -27.19 3.94
C PRO A 38 31.14 -25.67 3.65
N THR A 39 32.09 -24.99 4.30
CA THR A 39 33.06 -23.98 3.81
C THR A 39 32.81 -23.12 2.56
N ASN A 40 33.00 -21.80 2.81
CA ASN A 40 33.77 -20.81 2.06
C ASN A 40 33.20 -20.20 0.76
N VAL A 41 32.73 -18.94 0.85
CA VAL A 41 33.26 -17.86 -0.01
C VAL A 41 33.53 -16.61 0.85
N VAL A 42 34.72 -16.07 0.63
CA VAL A 42 35.42 -15.02 1.35
C VAL A 42 34.92 -13.64 0.93
N PHE A 43 34.65 -12.76 1.88
CA PHE A 43 34.89 -11.31 1.73
C PHE A 43 35.52 -10.80 3.03
N ASP A 44 36.85 -10.75 3.03
CA ASP A 44 37.64 -10.19 4.12
C ASP A 44 37.75 -8.67 3.94
N LYS A 45 37.42 -7.96 5.02
CA LYS A 45 37.95 -6.67 5.51
C LYS A 45 37.99 -5.46 4.58
N LEU A 46 37.30 -4.41 5.04
CA LEU A 46 38.01 -3.19 5.46
C LEU A 46 37.55 -2.77 6.87
N ILE A 47 38.41 -2.02 7.54
CA ILE A 47 38.67 -2.04 8.97
C ILE A 47 37.80 -1.06 9.78
N ARG A 48 37.53 -1.49 11.02
CA ARG A 48 37.04 -0.72 12.18
C ARG A 48 37.71 0.66 12.32
N GLY A 49 36.93 1.70 12.54
CA GLY A 49 37.45 3.02 12.91
C GLY A 49 36.40 3.88 13.61
N ASN A 50 36.54 3.99 14.92
CA ASN A 50 35.71 4.77 15.83
C ASN A 50 35.91 6.29 15.61
N LYS A 51 34.88 7.07 15.99
CA LYS A 51 34.84 8.53 16.28
C LYS A 51 34.45 9.52 15.15
N ARG A 52 33.33 10.19 15.45
CA ARG A 52 32.88 11.53 15.04
C ARG A 52 33.99 12.47 14.54
N LYS A 53 33.79 13.03 13.35
CA LYS A 53 34.04 14.45 13.01
C LYS A 53 33.16 14.80 11.81
N GLY A 54 32.40 15.88 11.94
CA GLY A 54 31.34 16.27 11.00
C GLY A 54 31.87 16.79 9.67
N PHE A 55 30.97 16.82 8.68
CA PHE A 55 31.09 17.69 7.52
C PHE A 55 29.70 18.18 7.10
N LEU A 56 29.54 19.49 7.31
CA LEU A 56 28.86 20.51 6.51
C LEU A 56 27.48 20.25 5.90
N SER A 57 26.55 21.08 6.38
CA SER A 57 25.25 21.44 5.81
C SER A 57 25.29 21.78 4.32
N SER A 58 24.26 21.38 3.58
CA SER A 58 23.84 22.06 2.35
C SER A 58 22.39 22.51 2.49
N ALA A 59 22.23 23.68 3.10
CA ALA A 59 21.13 24.58 2.79
C ALA A 59 21.35 25.10 1.35
N ALA A 60 20.63 24.56 0.37
CA ALA A 60 20.59 25.12 -0.98
C ALA A 60 19.38 24.62 -1.78
N TYR A 61 18.16 24.93 -1.32
CA TYR A 61 17.00 25.05 -2.21
C TYR A 61 16.29 26.37 -1.89
N ARG A 62 16.75 27.44 -2.55
CA ARG A 62 16.04 28.71 -2.67
C ARG A 62 16.01 29.11 -4.14
N ASN A 63 14.78 29.27 -4.64
CA ASN A 63 14.31 30.15 -5.72
C ASN A 63 15.30 30.59 -6.80
N ALA A 64 15.00 30.21 -8.03
CA ALA A 64 15.28 31.03 -9.20
C ALA A 64 14.10 30.96 -10.19
N ASN A 65 13.14 31.87 -10.01
CA ASN A 65 12.30 32.34 -11.11
C ASN A 65 13.06 33.48 -11.79
N HIS A 66 13.51 33.29 -13.02
CA HIS A 66 13.74 34.40 -13.94
C HIS A 66 13.47 33.98 -15.39
N SER A 67 12.58 34.77 -15.99
CA SER A 67 12.27 34.92 -17.41
C SER A 67 13.50 35.00 -18.32
N PHE A 68 13.44 34.31 -19.47
CA PHE A 68 14.00 34.85 -20.71
C PHE A 68 13.25 34.30 -21.94
N ASP A 69 13.02 35.20 -22.88
CA ASP A 69 12.16 35.11 -24.05
C ASP A 69 12.95 34.69 -25.31
N SER A 70 12.26 34.04 -26.26
CA SER A 70 12.56 33.88 -27.70
C SER A 70 13.81 33.08 -28.11
N CYS A 71 13.92 32.34 -29.22
CA CYS A 71 13.04 31.90 -30.30
C CYS A 71 13.86 30.91 -31.17
N HIS A 72 13.15 30.01 -31.89
CA HIS A 72 13.50 29.31 -33.14
C HIS A 72 13.36 27.78 -33.11
N SER A 73 12.61 27.36 -34.12
CA SER A 73 12.11 26.06 -34.53
C SER A 73 13.20 25.07 -34.92
N ASP A 74 12.99 23.79 -34.62
CA ASP A 74 12.90 22.76 -35.66
C ASP A 74 12.27 21.47 -35.13
N ASP A 75 11.33 20.95 -35.93
CA ASP A 75 10.57 19.72 -35.76
C ASP A 75 11.45 18.48 -35.61
N ARG A 76 11.10 17.62 -34.64
CA ARG A 76 11.12 16.15 -34.78
C ARG A 76 10.41 15.47 -33.60
N LEU A 77 9.27 14.87 -33.95
CA LEU A 77 8.49 13.84 -33.25
C LEU A 77 9.25 13.10 -32.12
N ALA A 78 8.89 13.42 -30.87
CA ALA A 78 9.11 12.56 -29.71
C ALA A 78 7.91 12.68 -28.77
N ALA A 79 7.42 11.52 -28.34
CA ALA A 79 6.21 11.34 -27.56
C ALA A 79 6.14 12.29 -26.35
N SER A 80 4.99 12.95 -26.22
CA SER A 80 4.66 13.88 -25.15
C SER A 80 4.93 13.26 -23.78
N HIS A 81 5.99 13.73 -23.12
CA HIS A 81 6.12 13.60 -21.68
C HIS A 81 4.96 14.37 -21.05
N SER A 82 3.94 13.62 -20.63
CA SER A 82 2.87 14.09 -19.76
C SER A 82 3.51 14.78 -18.55
N SER A 83 3.51 16.10 -18.56
CA SER A 83 3.84 16.93 -17.41
C SER A 83 2.84 16.58 -16.31
N LYS A 84 3.21 15.68 -15.39
CA LYS A 84 2.35 15.27 -14.27
C LYS A 84 1.92 16.54 -13.54
N ARG A 85 0.62 16.84 -13.61
CA ARG A 85 -0.01 17.93 -12.88
C ARG A 85 0.32 17.71 -11.39
N VAL A 86 0.93 18.69 -10.72
CA VAL A 86 1.15 18.62 -9.26
C VAL A 86 -0.23 18.44 -8.63
N GLN A 87 -0.47 17.26 -8.08
CA GLN A 87 -1.75 16.95 -7.46
C GLN A 87 -1.85 17.77 -6.18
N LYS A 88 -2.75 18.76 -6.17
CA LYS A 88 -2.96 19.59 -4.98
C LYS A 88 -3.75 18.77 -3.97
N LEU A 89 -3.14 18.52 -2.81
CA LEU A 89 -3.81 17.83 -1.72
C LEU A 89 -5.01 18.66 -1.21
N PRO A 90 -6.08 18.02 -0.72
CA PRO A 90 -7.10 18.72 0.04
C PRO A 90 -6.45 19.47 1.21
N ASN A 91 -6.82 20.75 1.42
CA ASN A 91 -6.24 21.57 2.49
C ASN A 91 -6.42 20.93 3.88
N GLU A 92 -7.48 20.14 4.06
CA GLU A 92 -7.75 19.39 5.31
C GLU A 92 -6.72 18.30 5.59
N ILE A 93 -5.97 17.86 4.56
CA ILE A 93 -4.90 16.85 4.65
C ILE A 93 -3.53 17.52 4.62
N GLU A 94 -3.34 18.48 3.71
CA GLU A 94 -2.05 19.13 3.43
C GLU A 94 -1.41 19.69 4.71
N ARG A 95 -2.12 20.57 5.42
CA ARG A 95 -1.57 21.23 6.62
C ARG A 95 -1.29 20.25 7.77
N PRO A 96 -2.19 19.32 8.14
CA PRO A 96 -1.87 18.30 9.15
C PRO A 96 -0.65 17.44 8.80
N LEU A 97 -0.53 17.01 7.54
CA LEU A 97 0.62 16.22 7.09
C LEU A 97 1.92 17.02 7.10
N GLU A 98 1.91 18.29 6.70
CA GLU A 98 3.08 19.16 6.81
C GLU A 98 3.55 19.30 8.26
N ASN A 99 2.63 19.46 9.21
CA ASN A 99 2.98 19.56 10.63
C ASN A 99 3.54 18.24 11.17
N PHE A 100 2.92 17.11 10.83
CA PHE A 100 3.42 15.80 11.21
C PHE A 100 4.80 15.53 10.61
N LEU A 101 5.00 15.84 9.32
CA LEU A 101 6.27 15.70 8.61
C LEU A 101 7.37 16.58 9.21
N ASN A 102 7.07 17.84 9.53
CA ASN A 102 8.01 18.73 10.24
C ASN A 102 8.39 18.16 11.62
N GLY A 103 7.42 17.57 12.33
CA GLY A 103 7.68 16.84 13.57
C GLY A 103 8.64 15.68 13.38
N LEU A 104 8.41 14.84 12.36
CA LEU A 104 9.30 13.73 12.02
C LEU A 104 10.71 14.22 11.68
N GLN A 105 10.84 15.27 10.87
CA GLN A 105 12.13 15.88 10.52
C GLN A 105 12.88 16.37 11.77
N ASN A 106 12.18 16.94 12.75
CA ASN A 106 12.81 17.38 14.00
C ASN A 106 13.25 16.20 14.89
N LEU A 107 12.51 15.09 14.87
CA LEU A 107 12.81 13.90 15.70
C LEU A 107 13.96 13.07 15.13
N ILE A 108 13.87 12.68 13.85
CA ILE A 108 14.78 11.70 13.23
C ILE A 108 15.72 12.34 12.19
N GLY A 109 15.59 13.64 11.92
CA GLY A 109 16.57 14.42 11.17
C GLY A 109 16.91 13.83 9.80
N SER A 110 18.21 13.68 9.53
CA SER A 110 18.72 13.12 8.28
C SER A 110 18.39 11.64 8.08
N GLN A 111 17.88 10.95 9.12
CA GLN A 111 17.40 9.59 8.97
C GLN A 111 16.12 9.53 8.15
N LEU A 112 15.33 10.61 8.08
CA LEU A 112 14.15 10.65 7.22
C LEU A 112 14.55 10.90 5.76
N ILE A 113 14.49 9.85 4.93
CA ILE A 113 14.85 9.90 3.50
C ILE A 113 13.66 10.36 2.66
N GLY A 114 12.45 9.91 2.98
CA GLY A 114 11.28 10.30 2.22
C GLY A 114 9.95 10.02 2.91
N PHE A 115 8.92 10.71 2.46
CA PHE A 115 7.55 10.55 2.92
C PHE A 115 6.62 10.64 1.70
N TYR A 116 5.90 9.56 1.42
CA TYR A 116 5.13 9.40 0.20
C TYR A 116 3.69 9.08 0.53
N LEU A 117 2.75 9.75 -0.14
CA LEU A 117 1.35 9.34 -0.12
C LEU A 117 1.04 8.41 -1.28
N TYR A 118 0.14 7.46 -1.07
CA TYR A 118 -0.36 6.58 -2.12
C TYR A 118 -1.86 6.33 -1.97
N GLY A 119 -2.33 5.21 -2.51
CA GLY A 119 -3.69 4.74 -2.33
C GLY A 119 -4.73 5.66 -2.97
N SER A 120 -5.84 5.89 -2.28
CA SER A 120 -6.97 6.60 -2.88
C SER A 120 -6.67 8.07 -3.23
N ILE A 121 -5.82 8.73 -2.44
CA ILE A 121 -5.36 10.10 -2.69
C ILE A 121 -4.58 10.16 -4.01
N ALA A 122 -3.55 9.32 -4.15
CA ALA A 122 -2.72 9.27 -5.37
C ALA A 122 -3.48 8.88 -6.66
N LEU A 123 -4.67 8.32 -6.53
CA LEU A 123 -5.52 7.89 -7.64
C LEU A 123 -6.69 8.85 -7.94
N ASP A 124 -6.68 10.06 -7.37
CA ASP A 124 -7.78 11.04 -7.47
C ASP A 124 -9.15 10.44 -7.04
N ALA A 125 -9.13 9.50 -6.09
CA ALA A 125 -10.29 8.75 -5.63
C ALA A 125 -10.50 8.85 -4.10
N TYR A 126 -9.90 9.86 -3.47
CA TYR A 126 -10.06 10.14 -2.06
C TYR A 126 -11.47 10.65 -1.76
N VAL A 127 -12.11 10.07 -0.75
CA VAL A 127 -13.43 10.48 -0.27
C VAL A 127 -13.28 10.99 1.16
N PRO A 128 -13.49 12.30 1.43
CA PRO A 128 -13.41 12.87 2.78
C PRO A 128 -14.26 12.09 3.79
N GLY A 129 -13.70 11.84 4.98
CA GLY A 129 -14.35 11.10 6.08
C GLY A 129 -14.36 9.58 5.93
N GLU A 130 -14.25 9.06 4.70
CA GLU A 130 -14.38 7.64 4.39
C GLU A 130 -13.03 6.99 4.07
N SER A 131 -12.24 7.64 3.21
CA SER A 131 -10.93 7.18 2.81
C SER A 131 -9.90 7.27 3.94
N ASP A 132 -9.05 6.27 3.99
CA ASP A 132 -7.82 6.28 4.76
C ASP A 132 -6.76 7.13 4.02
N ILE A 133 -5.71 7.56 4.73
CA ILE A 133 -4.58 8.36 4.22
C ILE A 133 -3.37 7.46 4.18
N ASP A 134 -3.19 6.79 3.04
CA ASP A 134 -2.14 5.82 2.81
C ASP A 134 -0.76 6.48 2.68
N PHE A 135 0.22 6.09 3.51
CA PHE A 135 1.58 6.65 3.45
C PHE A 135 2.72 5.62 3.59
N LEU A 136 3.88 5.97 3.05
CA LEU A 136 5.15 5.30 3.29
C LEU A 136 6.17 6.33 3.78
N CYS A 137 6.70 6.12 4.98
CA CYS A 137 7.84 6.84 5.51
C CYS A 137 9.10 5.99 5.31
N VAL A 138 10.09 6.52 4.60
CA VAL A 138 11.35 5.82 4.30
C VAL A 138 12.49 6.39 5.12
N THR A 139 13.23 5.51 5.80
CA THR A 139 14.33 5.90 6.69
C THR A 139 15.69 5.38 6.23
N ASP A 140 16.76 6.07 6.63
CA ASP A 140 18.14 5.60 6.53
C ASP A 140 18.43 4.62 7.67
N GLY A 141 18.45 3.32 7.34
CA GLY A 141 18.55 2.27 8.34
C GLY A 141 17.30 2.16 9.23
N ASP A 142 17.39 1.23 10.18
CA ASP A 142 16.28 0.89 11.05
C ASP A 142 16.11 1.91 12.18
N LEU A 143 14.84 2.28 12.43
CA LEU A 143 14.48 3.07 13.58
C LEU A 143 14.82 2.32 14.87
N GLN A 144 15.44 3.02 15.81
CA GLN A 144 15.65 2.48 17.14
C GLN A 144 14.34 2.50 17.91
N GLU A 145 14.27 1.70 18.97
CA GLU A 145 13.10 1.67 19.84
C GLU A 145 12.72 3.07 20.31
N VAL A 146 13.69 3.84 20.83
CA VAL A 146 13.46 5.24 21.27
C VAL A 146 12.87 6.13 20.18
N ASP A 147 13.28 5.97 18.92
CA ASP A 147 12.72 6.75 17.80
C ASP A 147 11.25 6.39 17.60
N MET A 148 10.91 5.10 17.66
CA MET A 148 9.54 4.63 17.51
C MET A 148 8.62 5.14 18.63
N TRP A 149 9.08 5.17 19.88
CA TRP A 149 8.33 5.77 21.01
C TRP A 149 8.13 7.28 20.84
N LEU A 150 9.14 8.00 20.34
CA LEU A 150 9.02 9.44 20.09
C LEU A 150 8.07 9.76 18.93
N ILE A 151 8.09 8.94 17.87
CA ILE A 151 7.17 9.05 16.74
C ILE A 151 5.74 8.72 17.19
N GLU A 152 5.54 7.68 17.99
CA GLU A 152 4.23 7.38 18.60
C GLU A 152 3.66 8.57 19.36
N LYS A 153 4.49 9.16 20.24
CA LYS A 153 4.10 10.34 21.00
C LYS A 153 3.75 11.52 20.08
N LEU A 154 4.58 11.79 19.08
CA LEU A 154 4.30 12.83 18.07
C LEU A 154 2.99 12.57 17.34
N PHE A 155 2.73 11.32 16.94
CA PHE A 155 1.51 10.92 16.24
C PHE A 155 0.27 11.25 17.10
N PHE A 156 0.26 10.86 18.37
CA PHE A 156 -0.87 11.16 19.26
C PHE A 156 -1.01 12.66 19.58
N GLU A 157 0.09 13.39 19.77
CA GLU A 157 0.06 14.84 19.97
C GLU A 157 -0.49 15.58 18.75
N GLN A 158 -0.07 15.19 17.53
CA GLN A 158 -0.57 15.79 16.31
C GLN A 158 -2.02 15.37 16.02
N MET A 159 -2.41 14.13 16.30
CA MET A 159 -3.79 13.65 16.15
C MET A 159 -4.76 14.41 17.07
N ALA A 160 -4.33 14.80 18.27
CA ALA A 160 -5.12 15.63 19.17
C ALA A 160 -5.40 17.04 18.62
N ILE A 161 -4.48 17.59 17.81
CA ILE A 161 -4.64 18.89 17.13
C ILE A 161 -5.39 18.74 15.81
N TYR A 162 -5.10 17.66 15.08
CA TYR A 162 -5.60 17.35 13.76
C TYR A 162 -6.19 15.92 13.73
N PRO A 163 -7.47 15.76 14.10
CA PRO A 163 -8.12 14.44 14.17
C PRO A 163 -8.09 13.64 12.86
N ILE A 164 -7.92 14.31 11.71
CA ILE A 164 -7.77 13.65 10.40
C ILE A 164 -6.55 12.71 10.35
N LEU A 165 -5.52 12.93 11.16
CA LEU A 165 -4.36 12.04 11.24
C LEU A 165 -4.70 10.66 11.79
N ALA A 166 -5.86 10.49 12.44
CA ALA A 166 -6.39 9.18 12.81
C ALA A 166 -6.66 8.28 11.59
N LYS A 167 -6.79 8.87 10.40
CA LYS A 167 -6.94 8.17 9.12
C LYS A 167 -5.61 7.74 8.50
N LEU A 168 -4.46 8.08 9.08
CA LEU A 168 -3.17 7.63 8.56
C LEU A 168 -3.06 6.11 8.65
N GLU A 169 -2.82 5.48 7.50
CA GLU A 169 -2.53 4.06 7.39
C GLU A 169 -1.22 3.89 6.61
N GLY A 170 -0.20 3.29 7.21
CA GLY A 170 1.09 3.25 6.54
C GLY A 170 2.26 2.87 7.42
N ASN A 171 3.41 2.70 6.78
CA ASN A 171 4.58 2.05 7.36
C ASN A 171 5.78 3.01 7.46
N PHE A 172 6.58 2.83 8.51
CA PHE A 172 7.92 3.40 8.65
C PHE A 172 8.94 2.32 8.32
N LEU A 173 9.71 2.49 7.26
CA LEU A 173 10.56 1.43 6.74
C LEU A 173 11.93 1.92 6.26
N ALA A 174 12.97 1.21 6.67
CA ALA A 174 14.32 1.46 6.20
C ALA A 174 14.44 1.20 4.68
N ALA A 175 15.19 2.06 3.97
CA ALA A 175 15.36 1.94 2.52
C ALA A 175 15.91 0.57 2.09
N HIS A 176 16.87 0.01 2.84
CA HIS A 176 17.43 -1.33 2.56
C HIS A 176 16.41 -2.48 2.71
N ARG A 177 15.25 -2.21 3.32
CA ARG A 177 14.15 -3.17 3.53
C ARG A 177 13.02 -3.02 2.50
N LEU A 178 13.09 -2.03 1.60
CA LEU A 178 12.13 -1.83 0.51
C LEU A 178 12.33 -2.87 -0.59
N THR A 179 11.77 -4.05 -0.39
CA THR A 179 11.67 -5.10 -1.41
C THR A 179 10.27 -5.73 -1.35
N LEU A 180 9.82 -6.33 -2.46
CA LEU A 180 8.52 -7.00 -2.51
C LEU A 180 8.43 -8.18 -1.53
N HIS A 181 9.53 -8.91 -1.33
CA HIS A 181 9.54 -10.18 -0.58
C HIS A 181 9.96 -10.05 0.88
N ASN A 182 10.14 -8.83 1.40
CA ASN A 182 10.55 -8.64 2.79
C ASN A 182 9.37 -8.80 3.76
N ARG A 183 9.48 -9.75 4.69
CA ARG A 183 8.48 -10.02 5.74
C ARG A 183 8.86 -9.44 7.11
N CYS A 184 9.72 -8.42 7.16
CA CYS A 184 10.11 -7.85 8.43
C CYS A 184 8.92 -7.17 9.13
N GLU A 185 8.96 -7.17 10.46
CA GLU A 185 8.14 -6.24 11.23
C GLU A 185 8.62 -4.81 11.02
N CYS A 186 7.68 -3.87 11.00
CA CYS A 186 7.97 -2.44 10.99
C CYS A 186 6.96 -1.69 11.86
N ALA A 187 7.31 -0.45 12.20
CA ALA A 187 6.36 0.44 12.83
C ALA A 187 5.31 0.89 11.80
N GLN A 188 4.06 1.01 12.21
CA GLN A 188 2.97 1.43 11.35
C GLN A 188 1.92 2.26 12.07
N CYS A 189 1.25 3.15 11.35
CA CYS A 189 -0.04 3.70 11.77
C CYS A 189 -1.16 2.85 11.16
N PHE A 190 -2.16 2.48 11.95
CA PHE A 190 -3.29 1.69 11.50
C PHE A 190 -4.47 1.83 12.47
N GLU A 191 -5.69 2.08 11.97
CA GLU A 191 -6.92 2.23 12.79
C GLU A 191 -6.71 3.13 14.03
N GLU A 192 -6.28 4.38 13.80
CA GLU A 192 -6.05 5.39 14.86
C GLU A 192 -4.93 5.05 15.87
N ALA A 193 -4.21 3.95 15.67
CA ALA A 193 -3.14 3.49 16.52
C ALA A 193 -1.77 3.62 15.84
N TYR A 194 -0.72 3.70 16.67
CA TYR A 194 0.66 3.50 16.26
C TYR A 194 1.16 2.16 16.82
N LEU A 195 1.60 1.28 15.94
CA LEU A 195 2.07 -0.06 16.28
C LEU A 195 3.58 -0.10 16.08
N VAL A 196 4.34 -0.21 17.18
CA VAL A 196 5.82 -0.22 17.15
C VAL A 196 6.37 -1.39 16.34
N LYS A 197 5.71 -2.55 16.42
CA LYS A 197 6.03 -3.73 15.64
C LYS A 197 4.75 -4.33 15.12
N SER A 198 4.64 -4.44 13.81
CA SER A 198 3.56 -5.16 13.18
C SER A 198 4.06 -5.89 11.95
N PRO A 199 3.47 -7.05 11.61
CA PRO A 199 3.73 -7.71 10.33
C PRO A 199 3.45 -6.72 9.21
N ARG A 200 4.42 -6.54 8.31
CA ARG A 200 4.28 -5.61 7.20
C ARG A 200 3.13 -6.01 6.29
N ASP A 201 2.37 -5.01 5.89
CA ASP A 201 1.31 -5.12 4.89
C ASP A 201 1.69 -4.37 3.60
N TRP A 202 2.42 -5.05 2.72
CA TRP A 202 2.91 -4.47 1.47
C TRP A 202 2.97 -5.53 0.39
N ASN A 203 2.45 -5.22 -0.80
CA ASN A 203 2.38 -6.15 -1.92
C ASN A 203 2.75 -5.48 -3.25
N ALA A 204 2.64 -6.26 -4.34
CA ALA A 204 2.92 -5.78 -5.69
C ALA A 204 2.03 -4.59 -6.11
N ILE A 205 0.77 -4.55 -5.68
CA ILE A 205 -0.14 -3.42 -5.93
C ILE A 205 0.37 -2.16 -5.23
N THR A 206 0.76 -2.25 -3.97
CA THR A 206 1.27 -1.10 -3.20
C THR A 206 2.53 -0.52 -3.86
N LEU A 207 3.44 -1.39 -4.30
CA LEU A 207 4.64 -0.98 -5.05
C LEU A 207 4.32 -0.23 -6.33
N LEU A 208 3.46 -0.80 -7.17
CA LEU A 208 3.07 -0.18 -8.43
C LEU A 208 2.36 1.15 -8.20
N LEU A 209 1.49 1.23 -7.19
CA LEU A 209 0.82 2.48 -6.82
C LEU A 209 1.84 3.54 -6.40
N LEU A 210 2.75 3.22 -5.49
CA LEU A 210 3.75 4.17 -5.03
C LEU A 210 4.68 4.61 -6.17
N ARG A 211 5.17 3.67 -6.98
CA ARG A 211 6.08 3.98 -8.08
C ARG A 211 5.42 4.81 -9.17
N ASN A 212 4.18 4.50 -9.55
CA ASN A 212 3.52 5.12 -10.71
C ASN A 212 2.71 6.36 -10.34
N HIS A 213 2.09 6.36 -9.16
CA HIS A 213 1.12 7.38 -8.73
C HIS A 213 1.50 8.07 -7.42
N GLY A 214 2.51 7.58 -6.68
CA GLY A 214 2.87 8.12 -5.37
C GLY A 214 3.18 9.61 -5.40
N ILE A 215 2.73 10.32 -4.37
CA ILE A 215 2.94 11.76 -4.19
C ILE A 215 4.08 11.94 -3.18
N PRO A 216 5.28 12.39 -3.61
CA PRO A 216 6.35 12.69 -2.67
C PRO A 216 6.04 13.99 -1.91
N LEU A 217 5.95 13.90 -0.58
CA LEU A 217 5.95 15.07 0.30
C LEU A 217 7.37 15.43 0.73
N LEU A 218 8.26 14.41 0.76
CA LEU A 218 9.69 14.53 1.01
C LEU A 218 10.42 13.40 0.30
N GLY A 219 11.65 13.66 -0.14
CA GLY A 219 12.54 12.66 -0.72
C GLY A 219 12.63 12.70 -2.24
N PRO A 220 13.39 11.77 -2.86
CA PRO A 220 13.51 11.65 -4.31
C PRO A 220 12.18 11.24 -4.97
N ALA A 221 12.15 11.17 -6.30
CA ALA A 221 10.96 10.66 -6.98
C ALA A 221 10.71 9.19 -6.59
N PRO A 222 9.44 8.72 -6.50
CA PRO A 222 9.15 7.33 -6.16
C PRO A 222 9.88 6.31 -7.06
N THR A 223 10.10 6.64 -8.33
CA THR A 223 10.83 5.79 -9.29
C THR A 223 12.31 5.58 -8.94
N GLU A 224 12.89 6.41 -8.07
CA GLU A 224 14.29 6.30 -7.65
C GLU A 224 14.48 5.39 -6.42
N ILE A 225 13.42 5.18 -5.62
CA ILE A 225 13.52 4.48 -4.32
C ILE A 225 12.63 3.25 -4.21
N ILE A 226 11.48 3.24 -4.88
CA ILE A 226 10.53 2.14 -4.83
C ILE A 226 10.95 1.09 -5.85
N PRO A 227 11.18 -0.19 -5.48
CA PRO A 227 11.67 -1.18 -6.43
C PRO A 227 10.65 -1.45 -7.55
N GLU A 228 11.17 -1.88 -8.69
CA GLU A 228 10.33 -2.35 -9.79
C GLU A 228 9.62 -3.65 -9.44
N VAL A 229 8.46 -3.86 -10.05
CA VAL A 229 7.69 -5.10 -9.95
C VAL A 229 7.65 -5.71 -11.34
N SER A 230 8.24 -6.88 -11.50
CA SER A 230 8.17 -7.63 -12.75
C SER A 230 6.73 -8.11 -13.01
N ALA A 231 6.40 -8.35 -14.29
CA ALA A 231 5.10 -8.92 -14.65
C ALA A 231 4.84 -10.27 -13.95
N SER A 232 5.87 -11.11 -13.78
CA SER A 232 5.77 -12.38 -13.06
C SER A 232 5.48 -12.19 -11.57
N GLU A 233 6.15 -11.24 -10.91
CA GLU A 233 5.88 -10.93 -9.49
C GLU A 233 4.47 -10.39 -9.29
N LEU A 234 4.02 -9.52 -10.20
CA LEU A 234 2.67 -9.00 -10.19
C LEU A 234 1.64 -10.14 -10.34
N ALA A 235 1.81 -10.99 -11.35
CA ALA A 235 0.92 -12.12 -11.60
C ALA A 235 0.86 -13.08 -10.39
N ASN A 236 2.01 -13.45 -9.84
CA ASN A 236 2.09 -14.32 -8.66
C ASN A 236 1.41 -13.69 -7.44
N ASN A 237 1.62 -12.39 -7.22
CA ASN A 237 0.95 -11.69 -6.13
C ASN A 237 -0.57 -11.64 -6.33
N MET A 238 -1.04 -11.41 -7.56
CA MET A 238 -2.47 -11.34 -7.86
C MET A 238 -3.14 -12.71 -7.70
N ILE A 239 -2.50 -13.80 -8.12
CA ILE A 239 -2.97 -15.17 -7.89
C ILE A 239 -3.10 -15.43 -6.38
N GLY A 240 -2.09 -15.07 -5.60
CA GLY A 240 -2.14 -15.17 -4.14
C GLY A 240 -3.36 -14.40 -3.56
N ASN A 241 -3.58 -13.17 -4.01
CA ASN A 241 -4.72 -12.35 -3.57
C ASN A 241 -6.06 -13.01 -3.91
N LEU A 242 -6.22 -13.57 -5.12
CA LEU A 242 -7.43 -14.29 -5.52
C LEU A 242 -7.71 -15.48 -4.60
N LEU A 243 -6.69 -16.29 -4.31
CA LEU A 243 -6.81 -17.45 -3.41
C LEU A 243 -7.20 -17.02 -1.98
N TYR A 244 -6.63 -15.92 -1.48
CA TYR A 244 -7.02 -15.41 -0.18
C TYR A 244 -8.46 -14.94 -0.12
N PHE A 245 -8.94 -14.23 -1.13
CA PHE A 245 -10.35 -13.86 -1.19
C PHE A 245 -11.27 -15.08 -1.33
N GLU A 246 -10.86 -16.11 -2.06
CA GLU A 246 -11.60 -17.38 -2.15
C GLU A 246 -11.76 -18.04 -0.77
N ILE A 247 -10.68 -18.11 0.01
CA ILE A 247 -10.69 -18.71 1.35
C ILE A 247 -11.44 -17.83 2.35
N ASN A 248 -11.32 -16.50 2.26
CA ASN A 248 -11.81 -15.57 3.28
C ASN A 248 -13.11 -14.85 2.92
N MET A 249 -13.76 -15.15 1.79
CA MET A 249 -15.00 -14.46 1.38
C MET A 249 -16.10 -14.55 2.44
N GLU A 250 -16.18 -15.68 3.16
CA GLU A 250 -17.13 -15.85 4.27
C GLU A 250 -16.85 -14.89 5.43
N HIS A 251 -15.59 -14.59 5.71
CA HIS A 251 -15.22 -13.58 6.71
C HIS A 251 -15.77 -12.20 6.33
N TYR A 252 -15.56 -11.77 5.08
CA TYR A 252 -16.11 -10.50 4.58
C TYR A 252 -17.64 -10.47 4.59
N PHE A 253 -18.29 -11.60 4.26
CA PHE A 253 -19.74 -11.74 4.37
C PHE A 253 -20.22 -11.48 5.80
N ASN A 254 -19.63 -12.16 6.78
CA ASN A 254 -20.05 -12.08 8.18
C ASN A 254 -19.79 -10.72 8.85
N ARG A 255 -18.87 -9.91 8.31
CA ARG A 255 -18.61 -8.54 8.79
C ARG A 255 -19.62 -7.50 8.28
N GLY A 256 -20.41 -7.86 7.27
CA GLY A 256 -21.53 -7.07 6.79
C GLY A 256 -21.24 -6.28 5.50
N LEU A 257 -22.20 -5.44 5.13
CA LEU A 257 -22.29 -4.83 3.79
C LEU A 257 -21.02 -4.08 3.36
N ASN A 258 -20.39 -3.31 4.24
CA ASN A 258 -19.21 -2.51 3.89
C ASN A 258 -18.00 -3.39 3.53
N ASP A 259 -17.77 -4.45 4.29
CA ASP A 259 -16.72 -5.44 4.05
C ASP A 259 -17.00 -6.26 2.78
N GLN A 260 -18.27 -6.62 2.53
CA GLN A 260 -18.69 -7.28 1.28
C GLN A 260 -18.43 -6.40 0.05
N VAL A 261 -18.79 -5.12 0.12
CA VAL A 261 -18.52 -4.14 -0.96
C VAL A 261 -17.03 -3.96 -1.16
N PHE A 262 -16.27 -3.84 -0.08
CA PHE A 262 -14.81 -3.73 -0.13
C PHE A 262 -14.20 -4.96 -0.84
N ALA A 263 -14.61 -6.18 -0.48
CA ALA A 263 -14.10 -7.41 -1.09
C ALA A 263 -14.41 -7.48 -2.60
N VAL A 264 -15.67 -7.22 -2.99
CA VAL A 264 -16.10 -7.25 -4.39
C VAL A 264 -15.32 -6.26 -5.24
N LEU A 265 -15.18 -5.01 -4.79
CA LEU A 265 -14.46 -4.00 -5.56
C LEU A 265 -12.94 -4.25 -5.58
N THR A 266 -12.39 -4.85 -4.52
CA THR A 266 -10.98 -5.27 -4.49
C THR A 266 -10.71 -6.39 -5.48
N LEU A 267 -11.60 -7.39 -5.58
CA LEU A 267 -11.55 -8.44 -6.60
C LEU A 267 -11.64 -7.88 -8.03
N CYS A 268 -12.45 -6.84 -8.25
CA CYS A 268 -12.49 -6.15 -9.54
C CYS A 268 -11.14 -5.47 -9.86
N ARG A 269 -10.51 -4.84 -8.86
CA ARG A 269 -9.16 -4.26 -9.01
C ARG A 269 -8.12 -5.31 -9.33
N ILE A 270 -8.16 -6.46 -8.67
CA ILE A 270 -7.25 -7.59 -8.96
C ILE A 270 -7.43 -8.05 -10.42
N LEU A 271 -8.67 -8.26 -10.88
CA LEU A 271 -8.95 -8.67 -12.26
C LEU A 271 -8.45 -7.64 -13.28
N TYR A 272 -8.70 -6.35 -13.03
CA TYR A 272 -8.21 -5.27 -13.88
C TYR A 272 -6.68 -5.28 -13.96
N THR A 273 -6.01 -5.36 -12.81
CA THR A 273 -4.54 -5.35 -12.72
C THR A 273 -3.91 -6.56 -13.39
N MET A 274 -4.50 -7.75 -13.26
CA MET A 274 -4.00 -8.94 -13.96
C MET A 274 -4.05 -8.80 -15.49
N ARG A 275 -5.03 -8.07 -16.02
CA ARG A 275 -5.22 -7.91 -17.47
C ARG A 275 -4.41 -6.79 -18.10
N THR A 276 -4.15 -5.74 -17.32
CA THR A 276 -3.54 -4.51 -17.84
C THR A 276 -2.12 -4.30 -17.37
N GLY A 277 -1.74 -4.91 -16.25
CA GLY A 277 -0.50 -4.56 -15.53
C GLY A 277 -0.59 -3.23 -14.77
N GLU A 278 -1.73 -2.54 -14.83
CA GLU A 278 -1.93 -1.23 -14.21
C GLU A 278 -2.79 -1.32 -12.94
N VAL A 279 -2.68 -0.30 -12.08
CA VAL A 279 -3.52 -0.19 -10.88
C VAL A 279 -4.32 1.11 -10.92
N VAL A 280 -5.63 0.98 -10.82
CA VAL A 280 -6.57 2.10 -10.75
C VAL A 280 -7.41 2.04 -9.46
N SER A 281 -8.29 3.03 -9.27
CA SER A 281 -9.20 3.03 -8.13
C SER A 281 -10.14 1.82 -8.14
N LYS A 282 -10.63 1.42 -6.96
CA LYS A 282 -11.57 0.30 -6.82
C LYS A 282 -12.83 0.49 -7.68
N GLN A 283 -13.31 1.73 -7.76
CA GLN A 283 -14.44 2.12 -8.60
C GLN A 283 -14.11 1.99 -10.11
N ALA A 284 -13.02 2.62 -10.56
CA ALA A 284 -12.63 2.59 -11.97
C ALA A 284 -12.39 1.15 -12.48
N ALA A 285 -11.77 0.31 -11.65
CA ALA A 285 -11.58 -1.10 -11.98
C ALA A 285 -12.91 -1.85 -12.13
N ALA A 286 -13.84 -1.65 -11.19
CA ALA A 286 -15.17 -2.27 -11.21
C ALA A 286 -16.00 -1.86 -12.43
N GLU A 287 -15.94 -0.58 -12.82
CA GLU A 287 -16.58 -0.08 -14.04
C GLU A 287 -15.94 -0.68 -15.30
N SER A 288 -14.60 -0.78 -15.34
CA SER A 288 -13.84 -1.31 -16.47
C SER A 288 -14.11 -2.79 -16.76
N VAL A 289 -14.18 -3.63 -15.72
CA VAL A 289 -14.37 -5.08 -15.90
C VAL A 289 -15.82 -5.45 -16.18
N LEU A 290 -16.78 -4.56 -15.89
CA LEU A 290 -18.22 -4.84 -15.88
C LEU A 290 -18.73 -5.56 -17.14
N SER A 291 -18.31 -5.13 -18.33
CA SER A 291 -18.78 -5.68 -19.61
C SER A 291 -18.44 -7.17 -19.78
N GLN A 292 -17.35 -7.60 -19.14
CA GLN A 292 -16.71 -8.89 -19.29
C GLN A 292 -17.28 -9.94 -18.33
N LEU A 293 -18.02 -9.50 -17.31
CA LEU A 293 -18.65 -10.37 -16.32
C LEU A 293 -19.97 -10.97 -16.86
N PRO A 294 -20.33 -12.21 -16.46
CA PRO A 294 -21.67 -12.75 -16.67
C PRO A 294 -22.73 -11.97 -15.87
N ALA A 295 -24.01 -12.30 -16.10
CA ALA A 295 -25.13 -11.58 -15.51
C ALA A 295 -25.05 -11.44 -13.97
N LEU A 296 -24.66 -12.52 -13.28
CA LEU A 296 -24.50 -12.50 -11.82
C LEU A 296 -23.45 -11.46 -11.38
N GLY A 297 -22.25 -11.51 -11.96
CA GLY A 297 -21.17 -10.59 -11.62
C GLY A 297 -21.54 -9.14 -11.92
N LYS A 298 -22.22 -8.88 -13.05
CA LYS A 298 -22.75 -7.55 -13.39
C LYS A 298 -23.71 -7.02 -12.33
N VAL A 299 -24.59 -7.86 -11.79
CA VAL A 299 -25.54 -7.46 -10.74
C VAL A 299 -24.82 -7.14 -9.43
N ILE A 300 -23.87 -7.98 -9.01
CA ILE A 300 -23.12 -7.80 -7.76
C ILE A 300 -22.26 -6.53 -7.82
N ILE A 301 -21.52 -6.32 -8.91
CA ILE A 301 -20.68 -5.12 -9.09
C ILE A 301 -21.54 -3.86 -9.10
N LYS A 302 -22.66 -3.83 -9.84
CA LYS A 302 -23.58 -2.67 -9.84
C LYS A 302 -24.15 -2.37 -8.47
N ARG A 303 -24.45 -3.39 -7.65
CA ARG A 303 -24.88 -3.19 -6.27
C ARG A 303 -23.74 -2.59 -5.43
N ALA A 304 -22.52 -3.10 -5.58
CA ALA A 304 -21.36 -2.62 -4.85
C ALA A 304 -21.05 -1.15 -5.16
N LEU A 305 -21.06 -0.77 -6.44
CA LEU A 305 -20.87 0.61 -6.89
C LEU A 305 -21.94 1.54 -6.31
N ARG A 306 -23.22 1.16 -6.34
CA ARG A 306 -24.30 1.98 -5.74
C ARG A 306 -24.14 2.20 -4.24
N VAL A 307 -23.59 1.23 -3.51
CA VAL A 307 -23.29 1.39 -2.08
C VAL A 307 -22.06 2.27 -1.89
N TRP A 308 -21.04 2.11 -2.73
CA TRP A 308 -19.81 2.90 -2.71
C TRP A 308 -20.05 4.39 -3.00
N GLU A 309 -20.88 4.71 -3.99
CA GLU A 309 -21.22 6.10 -4.39
C GLU A 309 -22.05 6.86 -3.34
N LYS A 310 -22.87 6.15 -2.55
CA LYS A 310 -23.77 6.77 -1.56
C LYS A 310 -23.10 7.08 -0.21
N ARG A 311 -21.79 6.87 -0.10
CA ARG A 311 -21.04 7.08 1.15
C ARG A 311 -21.00 8.51 1.71
N PRO A 312 -21.18 9.61 0.94
CA PRO A 312 -21.17 10.95 1.54
C PRO A 312 -22.29 11.22 2.57
N ASP A 313 -23.38 10.44 2.54
CA ASP A 313 -24.56 10.60 3.42
C ASP A 313 -24.83 9.36 4.32
N ALA A 314 -23.79 8.59 4.65
CA ALA A 314 -23.89 7.29 5.33
C ALA A 314 -24.47 7.32 6.77
N VAL A 315 -24.92 8.48 7.28
CA VAL A 315 -25.70 8.59 8.52
C VAL A 315 -27.08 7.91 8.40
N ARG A 316 -27.54 7.55 7.19
CA ARG A 316 -28.86 6.89 6.99
C ARG A 316 -28.87 5.44 6.52
N VAL A 317 -27.73 4.83 6.21
CA VAL A 317 -27.69 3.41 5.78
C VAL A 317 -27.16 2.47 6.87
N ALA A 318 -26.58 3.03 7.94
CA ALA A 318 -26.19 2.31 9.15
C ALA A 318 -27.41 1.96 10.04
N LYS A 319 -28.37 1.21 9.47
CA LYS A 319 -29.35 0.38 10.18
C LYS A 319 -30.03 -0.53 9.15
N ASN A 320 -29.50 -1.76 9.03
CA ASN A 320 -30.21 -3.04 8.88
C ASN A 320 -29.43 -4.04 8.02
N GLY A 321 -29.34 -5.29 8.50
CA GLY A 321 -28.64 -6.44 7.91
C GLY A 321 -29.09 -6.79 6.50
N THR A 322 -28.63 -6.01 5.53
CA THR A 322 -28.84 -6.25 4.11
C THR A 322 -27.50 -6.61 3.50
N ASP A 323 -27.32 -7.88 3.17
CA ASP A 323 -26.15 -8.33 2.44
C ASP A 323 -26.15 -7.78 1.01
N LEU A 324 -24.96 -7.56 0.47
CA LEU A 324 -24.74 -7.18 -0.91
C LEU A 324 -25.36 -8.20 -1.88
N ALA A 325 -25.17 -9.48 -1.55
CA ALA A 325 -25.77 -10.64 -2.19
C ALA A 325 -25.75 -11.83 -1.20
N PRO A 326 -26.56 -12.88 -1.44
CA PRO A 326 -26.47 -14.13 -0.68
C PRO A 326 -25.03 -14.69 -0.67
N LYS A 327 -24.63 -15.34 0.43
CA LYS A 327 -23.26 -15.84 0.63
C LYS A 327 -22.79 -16.74 -0.52
N ASP A 328 -23.63 -17.68 -0.96
CA ASP A 328 -23.36 -18.59 -2.08
C ASP A 328 -23.09 -17.82 -3.39
N LYS A 329 -23.78 -16.69 -3.61
CA LYS A 329 -23.60 -15.85 -4.78
C LYS A 329 -22.33 -15.00 -4.72
N LEU A 330 -21.88 -14.60 -3.53
CA LEU A 330 -20.57 -13.97 -3.38
C LEU A 330 -19.43 -14.96 -3.61
N LEU A 331 -19.57 -16.21 -3.15
CA LEU A 331 -18.60 -17.28 -3.46
C LEU A 331 -18.56 -17.57 -4.97
N GLU A 332 -19.73 -17.67 -5.62
CA GLU A 332 -19.81 -17.82 -7.09
C GLU A 332 -19.16 -16.63 -7.82
N PHE A 333 -19.31 -15.40 -7.31
CA PHE A 333 -18.62 -14.22 -7.84
C PHE A 333 -17.10 -14.36 -7.76
N VAL A 334 -16.54 -14.83 -6.65
CA VAL A 334 -15.10 -15.08 -6.53
C VAL A 334 -14.65 -16.10 -7.58
N SER A 335 -15.38 -17.21 -7.75
CA SER A 335 -15.06 -18.22 -8.76
C SER A 335 -15.09 -17.67 -10.19
N ILE A 336 -16.07 -16.81 -10.50
CA ILE A 336 -16.16 -16.13 -11.81
C ILE A 336 -14.93 -15.24 -12.04
N VAL A 337 -14.57 -14.40 -11.06
CA VAL A 337 -13.43 -13.49 -11.17
C VAL A 337 -12.13 -14.29 -11.34
N LYS A 338 -11.94 -15.35 -10.55
CA LYS A 338 -10.76 -16.22 -10.64
C LYS A 338 -10.62 -16.83 -12.03
N LYS A 339 -11.71 -17.36 -12.58
CA LYS A 339 -11.71 -17.92 -13.94
C LYS A 339 -11.30 -16.87 -14.98
N LEU A 340 -11.93 -15.70 -14.95
CA LEU A 340 -11.66 -14.60 -15.89
C LEU A 340 -10.26 -14.00 -15.78
N ALA A 341 -9.59 -14.21 -14.64
CA ALA A 341 -8.24 -13.71 -14.39
C ALA A 341 -7.15 -14.68 -14.88
N VAL A 342 -7.48 -15.97 -15.01
CA VAL A 342 -6.56 -17.03 -15.45
C VAL A 342 -6.72 -17.35 -16.95
N ASP A 343 -7.91 -17.13 -17.50
CA ASP A 343 -8.21 -17.23 -18.95
C ASP A 343 -7.58 -16.07 -19.75
#